data_AF-A0A7X3HER1-F1
#
_entry.id   AF-A0A7X3HER1-F1
#
_cell.length_a   1.000
_cell.length_b   1.000
_cell.length_c   1.000
_cell.angle_alpha   90.00
_cell.angle_beta   90.00
_cell.angle_gamma   90.00
#
_symmetry.space_group_name_H-M   'P 1'
#
loop_
_entity.id
_entity.type
_entity.pdbx_description
1 polymer ?
#
loop_
_entity_poly.entity_id
_entity_poly.type
_entity_poly.pdbx_seq_one_letter_code
_entity_poly.pdbx_strand_id
1 'polypeptide(L)'
;MGIGTSMKETSLHYYRDPLVEVLSEDQDVNLRGIIIVGSPDKNEDKYLSAERVGVTLECARADGAVFSCNGLGNNHVDYAHAIEAAEKRGVP
;
A
#
# COMPACT_ATOMS: atom_id res chain seq x y z
N MET A 1 16.61 -18.77 15.80
CA MET A 1 16.32 -18.75 14.37
C MET A 1 14.83 -18.43 14.24
N GLY A 2 14.50 -17.15 14.27
CA GLY A 2 13.11 -16.70 14.33
C GLY A 2 12.45 -16.81 12.97
N ILE A 3 11.17 -17.16 12.95
CA ILE A 3 10.30 -17.13 11.77
C ILE A 3 10.35 -15.70 11.19
N GLY A 4 11.18 -15.49 10.17
CA GLY A 4 11.46 -14.17 9.57
C GLY A 4 10.45 -13.77 8.50
N THR A 5 10.56 -12.53 8.02
CA THR A 5 9.77 -11.89 6.93
C THR A 5 9.53 -12.79 5.71
N SER A 6 10.46 -13.72 5.47
CA SER A 6 10.44 -14.74 4.41
C SER A 6 9.18 -15.62 4.36
N MET A 7 8.43 -15.83 5.45
CA MET A 7 7.33 -16.81 5.46
C MET A 7 6.07 -16.40 4.68
N LYS A 8 5.85 -15.10 4.45
CA LYS A 8 4.77 -14.62 3.56
C LYS A 8 5.28 -14.35 2.14
N GLU A 9 6.55 -13.98 2.00
CA GLU A 9 7.22 -13.84 0.70
C GLU A 9 7.34 -15.18 -0.04
N THR A 10 7.25 -16.30 0.67
CA THR A 10 7.13 -17.65 0.08
C THR A 10 5.70 -18.07 -0.24
N SER A 11 4.70 -17.27 0.16
CA SER A 11 3.30 -17.45 -0.23
C SER A 11 2.98 -16.56 -1.44
N LEU A 12 2.18 -17.06 -2.39
CA LEU A 12 1.71 -16.25 -3.52
C LEU A 12 0.66 -15.20 -3.13
N HIS A 13 0.53 -14.86 -1.85
CA HIS A 13 -0.55 -14.01 -1.35
C HIS A 13 -0.56 -12.61 -1.98
N TYR A 14 0.60 -11.99 -2.24
CA TYR A 14 0.70 -10.71 -2.96
C TYR A 14 0.37 -10.82 -4.45
N TYR A 15 0.63 -11.99 -5.05
CA TYR A 15 0.30 -12.26 -6.44
C TYR A 15 -1.14 -12.70 -6.64
N ARG A 16 -1.83 -13.04 -5.55
CA ARG A 16 -3.23 -13.51 -5.50
C ARG A 16 -3.95 -12.80 -4.36
N ASP A 17 -3.85 -11.47 -4.34
CA ASP A 17 -4.52 -10.68 -3.32
C ASP A 17 -6.04 -10.72 -3.59
N PRO A 18 -6.85 -11.28 -2.67
CA PRO A 18 -8.30 -11.38 -2.89
C PRO A 18 -8.98 -10.01 -2.99
N LEU A 19 -8.39 -8.95 -2.42
CA LEU A 19 -8.95 -7.59 -2.58
C LEU A 19 -8.84 -7.12 -4.02
N VAL A 20 -7.75 -7.46 -4.71
CA VAL A 20 -7.58 -7.11 -6.13
C VAL A 20 -8.60 -7.87 -6.98
N GLU A 21 -8.81 -9.16 -6.70
CA GLU A 21 -9.81 -9.97 -7.41
C GLU A 21 -11.21 -9.38 -7.25
N VAL A 22 -11.64 -9.12 -6.00
CA VAL A 22 -12.96 -8.53 -5.71
C VAL A 22 -13.13 -7.16 -6.37
N LEU A 23 -12.15 -6.26 -6.27
CA LEU A 23 -12.22 -4.92 -6.87
C LEU A 23 -12.19 -4.97 -8.40
N SER A 24 -11.58 -5.99 -9.01
CA SER A 24 -11.53 -6.14 -10.46
C SER A 24 -12.83 -6.68 -11.07
N GLU A 25 -13.64 -7.37 -10.26
CA GLU A 25 -14.93 -7.93 -10.68
C GLU A 25 -16.10 -6.96 -10.43
N ASP A 26 -15.92 -6.00 -9.53
CA ASP A 26 -16.91 -4.97 -9.20
C ASP A 26 -17.19 -4.07 -10.41
N GLN A 27 -18.48 -3.97 -10.79
CA GLN A 27 -18.91 -3.18 -11.95
C GLN A 27 -19.11 -1.68 -11.61
N ASP A 28 -19.22 -1.34 -10.33
CA ASP A 28 -19.39 0.02 -9.85
C ASP A 28 -18.05 0.72 -9.58
N VAL A 29 -16.94 -0.04 -9.55
CA VAL A 29 -15.59 0.47 -9.29
C VAL A 29 -14.71 0.33 -10.53
N ASN A 30 -14.00 1.41 -10.87
CA ASN A 30 -12.97 1.36 -11.90
C ASN A 30 -11.59 1.14 -11.26
N LEU A 31 -11.09 -0.11 -11.25
CA LEU A 31 -9.76 -0.43 -10.75
C LEU A 31 -8.66 0.20 -11.64
N ARG A 32 -8.20 1.39 -11.24
CA ARG A 32 -7.20 2.19 -11.97
C ARG A 32 -5.80 1.56 -12.01
N GLY A 33 -5.41 0.85 -10.96
CA GLY A 33 -4.08 0.27 -10.85
C GLY A 33 -3.74 -0.23 -9.45
N ILE A 34 -2.56 -0.82 -9.34
CA ILE A 34 -2.02 -1.40 -8.10
C ILE A 34 -0.66 -0.75 -7.84
N ILE A 35 -0.46 -0.24 -6.62
CA ILE A 35 0.82 0.32 -6.17
C ILE A 35 1.44 -0.66 -5.18
N ILE A 36 2.63 -1.16 -5.49
CA ILE A 36 3.42 -1.99 -4.58
C ILE A 36 4.51 -1.10 -3.99
N VAL A 37 4.50 -0.96 -2.67
CA VAL A 37 5.42 -0.07 -1.94
C VAL A 37 6.25 -0.92 -0.98
N GLY A 38 7.57 -0.80 -1.11
CA GLY A 38 8.49 -1.37 -0.13
C GLY A 38 8.54 -0.51 1.13
N SER A 39 8.85 -1.14 2.27
CA SER A 39 9.08 -0.45 3.54
C SER A 39 10.59 -0.33 3.79
N PRO A 40 11.17 0.88 3.74
CA PRO A 40 12.55 1.12 4.15
C PRO A 40 12.77 0.83 5.64
N ASP A 41 14.01 0.59 6.04
CA ASP A 41 14.37 0.37 7.45
C ASP A 41 14.35 1.69 8.27
N LYS A 42 14.94 2.75 7.71
CA LYS A 42 15.05 4.07 8.36
C LYS A 42 13.73 4.83 8.31
N ASN A 43 13.39 5.52 9.40
CA ASN A 43 12.16 6.31 9.50
C ASN A 43 12.10 7.45 8.47
N GLU A 44 13.20 8.15 8.21
CA GLU A 44 13.24 9.23 7.21
C GLU A 44 12.85 8.72 5.81
N ASP A 45 13.38 7.56 5.43
CA ASP A 45 13.08 6.92 4.15
C ASP A 45 11.63 6.41 4.11
N LYS A 46 11.07 5.97 5.23
CA LYS A 46 9.66 5.60 5.35
C LYS A 46 8.73 6.78 5.08
N TYR A 47 9.03 7.96 5.63
CA TYR A 47 8.26 9.18 5.36
C TYR A 47 8.34 9.58 3.88
N LEU A 48 9.52 9.46 3.27
CA LEU A 48 9.69 9.70 1.83
C LEU A 48 8.90 8.68 0.99
N SER A 49 8.92 7.40 1.37
CA SER A 49 8.17 6.34 0.69
C SER A 49 6.67 6.63 0.73
N ALA A 50 6.14 6.95 1.91
CA ALA A 50 4.75 7.32 2.13
C ALA A 50 4.32 8.54 1.29
N GLU A 51 5.13 9.60 1.27
CA GLU A 51 4.83 10.80 0.49
C GLU A 51 4.77 10.50 -1.02
N ARG A 52 5.63 9.60 -1.52
CA ARG A 52 5.58 9.15 -2.91
C ARG A 52 4.30 8.40 -3.23
N VAL A 53 3.71 7.67 -2.28
CA VAL A 53 2.38 7.05 -2.48
C VAL A 53 1.34 8.14 -2.70
N GLY A 54 1.30 9.16 -1.84
CA GLY A 54 0.39 10.29 -1.98
C GLY A 54 0.52 10.99 -3.33
N VAL A 55 1.75 11.36 -3.72
CA VAL A 55 2.02 11.98 -5.03
C VAL A 55 1.57 11.09 -6.19
N THR A 56 1.78 9.78 -6.08
CA THR A 56 1.37 8.84 -7.14
C THR A 56 -0.14 8.78 -7.28
N LEU A 57 -0.88 8.76 -6.17
CA LEU A 57 -2.36 8.75 -6.17
C LEU A 57 -2.93 10.03 -6.78
N GLU A 58 -2.37 11.19 -6.42
CA GLU A 58 -2.75 12.49 -6.98
C GLU A 58 -2.49 12.56 -8.49
N CYS A 59 -1.30 12.14 -8.94
CA CYS A 59 -0.95 12.07 -10.36
C CYS A 59 -1.87 11.10 -11.13
N ALA A 60 -2.26 9.98 -10.51
CA ALA A 60 -3.20 9.02 -11.07
C ALA A 60 -4.64 9.54 -11.12
N ARG A 61 -4.93 10.65 -10.42
CA ARG A 61 -6.28 11.19 -10.23
C ARG A 61 -7.23 10.12 -9.68
N ALA A 62 -6.76 9.41 -8.65
CA ALA A 62 -7.55 8.39 -7.98
C ALA A 62 -8.69 9.03 -7.18
N ASP A 63 -9.89 8.47 -7.29
CA ASP A 63 -11.06 8.90 -6.50
C ASP A 63 -11.05 8.34 -5.06
N GLY A 64 -10.23 7.32 -4.80
CA GLY A 64 -10.00 6.71 -3.50
C GLY A 64 -8.92 5.63 -3.56
N ALA A 65 -8.46 5.15 -2.40
CA ALA A 65 -7.42 4.15 -2.30
C ALA A 65 -7.70 3.12 -1.19
N VAL A 66 -7.47 1.84 -1.50
CA VAL A 66 -7.51 0.75 -0.52
C VAL A 66 -6.09 0.41 -0.08
N PHE A 67 -5.81 0.51 1.22
CA PHE A 67 -4.49 0.28 1.79
C PHE A 67 -4.40 -1.08 2.49
N SER A 68 -3.56 -1.97 1.95
CA SER A 68 -3.23 -3.27 2.55
C SER A 68 -1.81 -3.26 3.11
N CYS A 69 -1.64 -3.76 4.34
CA CYS A 69 -0.34 -3.85 5.00
C CYS A 69 -0.11 -5.21 5.63
N ASN A 70 1.14 -5.65 5.58
CA ASN A 70 1.57 -6.93 6.12
C ASN A 70 1.86 -6.92 7.61
N GLY A 71 1.98 -5.72 8.19
CA GLY A 71 1.99 -5.49 9.63
C GLY A 71 3.19 -6.10 10.37
N LEU A 72 4.42 -5.95 9.86
CA LEU A 72 5.62 -6.42 10.54
C LEU A 72 6.47 -5.25 11.06
N GLY A 73 6.90 -5.33 12.32
CA GLY A 73 7.80 -4.36 12.93
C GLY A 73 7.32 -2.91 12.79
N ASN A 74 8.23 -2.04 12.35
CA ASN A 74 7.98 -0.61 12.17
C ASN A 74 7.32 -0.24 10.84
N ASN A 75 6.84 -1.21 10.03
CA ASN A 75 6.15 -0.96 8.75
C ASN A 75 4.83 -0.17 8.91
N HIS A 76 4.31 -0.11 10.14
CA HIS A 76 3.14 0.70 10.45
C HIS A 76 3.41 2.20 10.34
N VAL A 77 4.66 2.63 10.42
CA VAL A 77 5.04 4.05 10.30
C VAL A 77 4.76 4.53 8.88
N ASP A 78 5.34 3.91 7.87
CA ASP A 78 5.09 4.24 6.46
C ASP A 78 3.64 3.95 6.06
N TYR A 79 3.01 2.89 6.58
CA TYR A 79 1.60 2.62 6.32
C TYR A 79 0.68 3.76 6.75
N ALA A 80 0.80 4.21 8.01
CA ALA A 80 -0.02 5.31 8.53
C ALA A 80 0.26 6.63 7.80
N HIS A 81 1.53 6.91 7.50
CA HIS A 81 1.90 8.13 6.78
C HIS A 81 1.46 8.10 5.32
N ALA A 82 1.35 6.93 4.69
CA ALA A 82 0.84 6.82 3.31
C ALA A 82 -0.66 7.16 3.25
N ILE A 83 -1.43 6.71 4.25
CA ILE A 83 -2.84 7.09 4.42
C ILE A 83 -2.95 8.60 4.63
N GLU A 84 -2.17 9.16 5.56
CA GLU A 84 -2.14 10.62 5.78
C GLU A 84 -1.75 11.41 4.52
N ALA A 85 -0.77 10.93 3.76
CA ALA A 85 -0.31 11.56 2.52
C ALA A 85 -1.39 11.53 1.42
N ALA A 86 -2.25 10.50 1.39
CA ALA A 86 -3.40 10.42 0.50
C ALA A 86 -4.53 11.37 0.95
N GLU A 87 -4.86 11.38 2.23
CA GLU A 87 -5.89 12.27 2.79
C GLU A 87 -5.55 13.75 2.54
N LYS A 88 -4.28 14.15 2.74
CA LYS A 88 -3.81 15.52 2.45
C LYS A 88 -4.02 15.95 1.00
N ARG A 89 -4.16 15.00 0.08
CA ARG A 89 -4.39 15.21 -1.35
C ARG A 89 -5.84 15.01 -1.76
N GLY A 90 -6.74 14.77 -0.82
CA GLY A 90 -8.16 14.56 -1.08
C GLY A 90 -8.47 13.20 -1.70
N VAL A 91 -7.60 12.20 -1.50
CA VAL A 91 -7.86 10.81 -1.89
C VAL A 91 -8.24 10.02 -0.63
N PRO A 92 -9.54 9.70 -0.43
CA PRO A 92 -10.02 8.94 0.72
C PRO A 92 -9.65 7.46 0.68
#